data_AF-Q8TDB8-F1
#
_entry.id   AF-Q8TDB8-F1
#
_cell.length_a   1.000
_cell.length_b   1.000
_cell.length_c   1.000
_cell.angle_alpha   90.00
_cell.angle_beta   90.00
_cell.angle_gamma   90.00
#
_symmetry.space_group_name_H-M   'P 1'
#
loop_
_entity.id
_entity.type
_entity.pdbx_description
1 polymer ?
#
loop_
_entity_poly.entity_id
_entity_poly.type
_entity_poly.pdbx_seq_one_letter_code
_entity_poly.pdbx_strand_id
1 'polypeptide(L)'
;MEFHNGGHVSGIGGFLVSLTSRMKPHTLAVTPALIFAITVATIGSFQFGYNTGVINAPETIIKEFINKTLTDKANAPPSEVLLTNLWSLSVAIFSVGGMIGSFSVGLFVNRFGRRNSMLIVNLLAATGGCLMGLCKIAESVEMLILGRLVIGLFCGLCTGFVPMYIGEISPTALRGAFGTLNQLGIVIGILVAQIFGLELILGSEELWPVLLGFTILPAILQSAALPCCPESPRFLLINRKKEENATRILQRLWGTQDVSQDIQEMKDESARMSQEKQVTVLELFRVSSYRQPIIISIVLQLSQQLSGINAVFYYSTGIFKDAGVQQPIYATISAGVVNTIFTLLSLFLVERAGRRTLHMIGLGGMAFCSTLMTVSLLLKNHYNGMSFVCIGAILVFVACFEIGPGPIPWFIVAELFSQGPRPAAMAVAGCSNWTSNFLVGLLFPSAAYYLGAYVFIIFTGFLITFLAFTFFKVPETRGRTFEDITRAFEGQAHGADRSGKDGVMGMNSIEPAKETTTNV
;
A
#
# COMPACT_ATOMS: atom_id res chain seq x y z
N MET A 1 -3.67 43.58 -26.88
CA MET A 1 -3.83 42.13 -27.06
C MET A 1 -3.56 41.46 -25.72
N GLU A 2 -4.59 41.40 -24.87
CA GLU A 2 -4.50 40.72 -23.58
C GLU A 2 -4.79 39.23 -23.79
N PHE A 3 -3.76 38.39 -23.64
CA PHE A 3 -3.95 36.94 -23.59
C PHE A 3 -4.21 36.51 -22.15
N HIS A 4 -5.49 36.41 -21.81
CA HIS A 4 -5.97 35.67 -20.65
C HIS A 4 -5.76 34.17 -20.89
N ASN A 5 -4.64 33.60 -20.45
CA ASN A 5 -4.47 32.15 -20.35
C ASN A 5 -4.83 31.68 -18.93
N GLY A 6 -6.13 31.62 -18.65
CA GLY A 6 -6.68 30.86 -17.55
C GLY A 6 -6.68 29.38 -17.91
N GLY A 7 -5.55 28.70 -17.71
CA GLY A 7 -5.47 27.24 -17.83
C GLY A 7 -6.24 26.58 -16.70
N HIS A 8 -7.51 26.23 -16.94
CA HIS A 8 -8.26 25.33 -16.09
C HIS A 8 -7.57 23.94 -16.10
N VAL A 9 -6.83 23.63 -15.04
CA VAL A 9 -6.34 22.26 -14.81
C VAL A 9 -7.55 21.41 -14.43
N SER A 10 -8.15 20.73 -15.42
CA SER A 10 -9.21 19.75 -15.19
C SER A 10 -8.60 18.46 -14.63
N GLY A 11 -9.20 17.89 -13.60
CA GLY A 11 -8.75 16.64 -12.94
C GLY A 11 -8.31 16.83 -11.49
N ILE A 12 -7.71 15.77 -10.91
CA ILE A 12 -7.30 15.66 -9.49
C ILE A 12 -6.50 16.91 -9.04
N GLY A 13 -5.65 17.45 -9.92
CA GLY A 13 -4.85 18.65 -9.64
C GLY A 13 -5.68 19.92 -9.39
N GLY A 14 -6.74 20.17 -10.15
CA GLY A 14 -7.59 21.36 -9.98
C GLY A 14 -8.43 21.33 -8.70
N PHE A 15 -8.84 20.15 -8.24
CA PHE A 15 -9.62 20.00 -7.02
C PHE A 15 -8.77 20.07 -5.75
N LEU A 16 -7.53 19.56 -5.79
CA LEU A 16 -6.56 19.75 -4.70
C LEU A 16 -6.26 21.24 -4.47
N VAL A 17 -6.22 22.05 -5.53
CA VAL A 17 -6.11 23.52 -5.41
C VAL A 17 -7.37 24.11 -4.76
N SER A 18 -8.58 23.65 -5.11
CA SER A 18 -9.83 24.12 -4.47
C SER A 18 -9.86 23.87 -2.96
N LEU A 19 -9.33 22.74 -2.48
CA LEU A 19 -9.23 22.44 -1.05
C LEU A 19 -8.34 23.45 -0.30
N THR A 20 -7.28 23.95 -0.94
CA THR A 20 -6.39 24.96 -0.32
C THR A 20 -7.07 26.31 -0.11
N SER A 21 -8.04 26.69 -0.94
CA SER A 21 -8.73 27.99 -0.85
C SER A 21 -9.53 28.20 0.44
N ARG A 22 -9.86 27.14 1.20
CA ARG A 22 -10.66 27.23 2.43
C ARG A 22 -9.81 27.21 3.71
N MET A 23 -8.49 27.31 3.63
CA MET A 23 -7.59 27.24 4.79
C MET A 23 -6.82 28.54 5.02
N LYS A 24 -6.49 28.83 6.30
CA LYS A 24 -5.93 30.09 6.81
C LYS A 24 -4.61 30.53 6.11
N PRO A 25 -4.21 31.82 6.18
CA PRO A 25 -3.18 32.42 5.33
C PRO A 25 -1.76 31.81 5.36
N HIS A 26 -1.42 30.98 6.35
CA HIS A 26 -0.11 30.33 6.45
C HIS A 26 -0.07 28.92 5.82
N THR A 27 -1.14 28.43 5.20
CA THR A 27 -1.16 27.06 4.64
C THR A 27 -0.60 27.03 3.23
N LEU A 28 0.70 26.79 3.13
CA LEU A 28 1.32 25.83 2.19
C LEU A 28 0.42 25.42 1.01
N ALA A 29 0.55 26.13 -0.12
CA ALA A 29 -0.17 25.78 -1.33
C ALA A 29 0.33 24.44 -1.87
N VAL A 30 -0.58 23.60 -2.38
CA VAL A 30 -0.21 22.37 -3.09
C VAL A 30 0.44 22.77 -4.41
N THR A 31 1.77 22.65 -4.50
CA THR A 31 2.50 23.06 -5.71
C THR A 31 2.40 22.02 -6.82
N PRO A 32 2.47 22.44 -8.10
CA PRO A 32 2.55 21.49 -9.23
C PRO A 32 3.75 20.55 -9.14
N ALA A 33 4.88 21.02 -8.58
CA ALA A 33 6.08 20.21 -8.38
C ALA A 33 5.83 19.07 -7.39
N LEU A 34 5.09 19.33 -6.30
CA LEU A 34 4.71 18.34 -5.32
C LEU A 34 3.76 17.29 -5.91
N ILE A 35 2.70 17.74 -6.61
CA ILE A 35 1.75 16.84 -7.28
C ILE A 35 2.47 15.94 -8.28
N PHE A 36 3.35 16.51 -9.11
CA PHE A 36 4.14 15.75 -10.07
C PHE A 36 5.01 14.68 -9.38
N ALA A 37 5.77 15.06 -8.35
CA ALA A 37 6.64 14.13 -7.64
C ALA A 37 5.88 12.98 -6.98
N ILE A 38 4.74 13.27 -6.35
CA ILE A 38 3.88 12.24 -5.74
C ILE A 38 3.30 11.32 -6.82
N THR A 39 2.78 11.89 -7.92
CA THR A 39 2.20 11.11 -9.02
C THR A 39 3.22 10.13 -9.59
N VAL A 40 4.46 10.60 -9.87
CA VAL A 40 5.55 9.76 -10.36
C VAL A 40 5.94 8.67 -9.36
N ALA A 41 5.97 8.98 -8.06
CA ALA A 41 6.24 7.96 -7.03
C ALA A 41 5.17 6.87 -6.98
N THR A 42 3.88 7.26 -7.09
CA THR A 42 2.75 6.31 -7.05
C THR A 42 2.67 5.37 -8.25
N ILE A 43 3.45 5.58 -9.33
CA ILE A 43 3.59 4.60 -10.42
C ILE A 43 4.15 3.27 -9.90
N GLY A 44 5.01 3.29 -8.87
CA GLY A 44 5.49 2.06 -8.23
C GLY A 44 4.35 1.29 -7.54
N SER A 45 3.45 2.02 -6.87
CA SER A 45 2.27 1.46 -6.22
C SER A 45 1.25 0.93 -7.24
N PHE A 46 1.07 1.64 -8.36
CA PHE A 46 0.29 1.17 -9.50
C PHE A 46 0.80 -0.17 -10.02
N GLN A 47 2.10 -0.30 -10.23
CA GLN A 47 2.68 -1.56 -10.70
C GLN A 47 2.50 -2.69 -9.68
N PHE A 48 2.57 -2.41 -8.37
CA PHE A 48 2.26 -3.40 -7.35
C PHE A 48 0.81 -3.89 -7.45
N GLY A 49 -0.16 -2.96 -7.50
CA GLY A 49 -1.57 -3.31 -7.68
C GLY A 49 -1.83 -4.08 -8.97
N TYR A 50 -1.25 -3.62 -10.08
CA TYR A 50 -1.36 -4.28 -11.38
C TYR A 50 -0.88 -5.72 -11.32
N ASN A 51 0.34 -5.95 -10.82
CA ASN A 51 0.92 -7.30 -10.74
C ASN A 51 0.23 -8.21 -9.70
N THR A 52 -0.50 -7.63 -8.75
CA THR A 52 -1.35 -8.37 -7.82
C THR A 52 -2.61 -8.89 -8.54
N GLY A 53 -3.26 -8.07 -9.36
CA GLY A 53 -4.51 -8.45 -10.06
C GLY A 53 -4.32 -9.22 -11.37
N VAL A 54 -3.23 -8.96 -12.11
CA VAL A 54 -3.11 -9.33 -13.53
C VAL A 54 -3.06 -10.84 -13.79
N ILE A 55 -2.52 -11.62 -12.85
CA ILE A 55 -2.31 -13.06 -13.06
C ILE A 55 -3.64 -13.84 -13.05
N ASN A 56 -4.66 -13.33 -12.35
CA ASN A 56 -5.90 -14.06 -12.11
C ASN A 56 -6.82 -14.08 -13.34
N ALA A 57 -6.83 -13.01 -14.14
CA ALA A 57 -7.76 -12.88 -15.26
C ALA A 57 -7.51 -13.92 -16.39
N PRO A 58 -6.26 -14.13 -16.88
CA PRO A 58 -5.96 -15.15 -17.87
C PRO A 58 -5.64 -16.54 -17.26
N GLU A 59 -6.12 -16.88 -16.06
CA GLU A 59 -5.73 -18.10 -15.34
C GLU A 59 -5.87 -19.38 -16.19
N THR A 60 -7.02 -19.58 -16.83
CA THR A 60 -7.29 -20.78 -17.64
C THR A 60 -6.31 -20.88 -18.81
N ILE A 61 -6.06 -19.77 -19.48
CA ILE A 61 -5.19 -19.68 -20.66
C ILE A 61 -3.72 -19.94 -20.27
N ILE A 62 -3.27 -19.41 -19.13
CA ILE A 62 -1.91 -19.65 -18.65
C ILE A 62 -1.74 -21.12 -18.25
N LYS A 63 -2.75 -21.74 -17.62
CA LYS A 63 -2.72 -23.18 -17.32
C LYS A 63 -2.63 -24.02 -18.60
N GLU A 64 -3.37 -23.66 -19.65
CA GLU A 64 -3.27 -24.30 -20.96
C GLU A 64 -1.89 -24.13 -21.59
N PHE A 65 -1.29 -22.94 -21.50
CA PHE A 65 0.11 -22.73 -21.90
C PHE A 65 1.07 -23.66 -21.16
N ILE A 66 0.99 -23.74 -19.83
CA ILE A 66 1.85 -24.62 -19.03
C ILE A 66 1.66 -26.09 -19.46
N ASN A 67 0.40 -26.53 -19.62
CA ASN A 67 0.07 -27.88 -20.05
C ASN A 67 0.69 -28.20 -21.44
N LYS A 68 0.48 -27.32 -22.41
CA LYS A 68 0.99 -27.48 -23.78
C LYS A 68 2.52 -27.52 -23.80
N THR A 69 3.18 -26.54 -23.20
CA THR A 69 4.65 -26.47 -23.17
C THR A 69 5.29 -27.69 -22.52
N LEU A 70 4.69 -28.26 -21.46
CA LEU A 70 5.21 -29.48 -20.85
C LEU A 70 4.91 -30.72 -21.68
N THR A 71 3.74 -30.79 -22.31
CA THR A 71 3.38 -31.88 -23.23
C THR A 71 4.35 -31.93 -24.40
N ASP A 72 4.68 -30.78 -24.99
CA ASP A 72 5.61 -30.68 -26.12
C ASP A 72 7.04 -31.07 -25.71
N LYS A 73 7.48 -30.71 -24.49
CA LYS A 73 8.82 -31.08 -23.97
C LYS A 73 8.95 -32.56 -23.60
N ALA A 74 7.92 -33.14 -23.00
CA ALA A 74 7.96 -34.51 -22.47
C ALA A 74 7.32 -35.55 -23.42
N ASN A 75 6.69 -35.12 -24.52
CA ASN A 75 5.83 -35.93 -25.39
C ASN A 75 4.71 -36.69 -24.63
N ALA A 76 4.34 -36.21 -23.45
CA ALA A 76 3.32 -36.80 -22.59
C ALA A 76 2.67 -35.69 -21.74
N PRO A 77 1.35 -35.74 -21.51
CA PRO A 77 0.69 -34.73 -20.71
C PRO A 77 1.21 -34.76 -19.27
N PRO A 78 1.48 -33.60 -18.65
CA PRO A 78 1.85 -33.53 -17.24
C PRO A 78 0.70 -34.03 -16.35
N SER A 79 1.03 -34.55 -15.16
CA SER A 79 -0.01 -34.88 -14.19
C SER A 79 -0.77 -33.63 -13.73
N GLU A 80 -2.05 -33.78 -13.40
CA GLU A 80 -2.87 -32.67 -12.88
C GLU A 80 -2.27 -32.04 -11.62
N VAL A 81 -1.61 -32.86 -10.79
CA VAL A 81 -0.89 -32.42 -9.59
C VAL A 81 0.29 -31.50 -9.96
N LEU A 82 1.09 -31.88 -10.97
CA LEU A 82 2.21 -31.06 -11.42
C LEU A 82 1.72 -29.73 -11.99
N LEU A 83 0.69 -29.76 -12.84
CA LEU A 83 0.08 -28.55 -13.42
C LEU A 83 -0.43 -27.59 -12.33
N THR A 84 -1.15 -28.14 -11.35
CA THR A 84 -1.67 -27.37 -10.21
C THR A 84 -0.55 -26.77 -9.36
N ASN A 85 0.52 -27.53 -9.11
CA ASN A 85 1.67 -27.05 -8.35
C ASN A 85 2.43 -25.93 -9.08
N LEU A 86 2.62 -26.04 -10.39
CA LEU A 86 3.28 -25.00 -11.19
C LEU A 86 2.46 -23.72 -11.28
N TRP A 87 1.15 -23.83 -11.44
CA TRP A 87 0.25 -22.68 -11.37
C TRP A 87 0.32 -22.01 -9.99
N SER A 88 0.16 -22.80 -8.92
CA SER A 88 0.20 -22.31 -7.55
C SER A 88 1.54 -21.63 -7.24
N LEU A 89 2.65 -22.19 -7.71
CA LEU A 89 3.98 -21.60 -7.61
C LEU A 89 4.07 -20.28 -8.36
N SER A 90 3.58 -20.20 -9.60
CA SER A 90 3.58 -18.98 -10.43
C SER A 90 2.83 -17.83 -9.76
N VAL A 91 1.73 -18.12 -9.06
CA VAL A 91 0.97 -17.14 -8.29
C VAL A 91 1.69 -16.76 -7.00
N ALA A 92 2.10 -17.76 -6.20
CA ALA A 92 2.62 -17.54 -4.85
C ALA A 92 4.04 -16.97 -4.79
N ILE A 93 4.89 -17.28 -5.78
CA ILE A 93 6.29 -16.82 -5.83
C ILE A 93 6.42 -15.30 -5.92
N PHE A 94 5.39 -14.62 -6.45
CA PHE A 94 5.30 -13.16 -6.43
C PHE A 94 5.39 -12.59 -5.01
N SER A 95 4.69 -13.22 -4.06
CA SER A 95 4.72 -12.80 -2.65
C SER A 95 6.07 -13.09 -2.00
N VAL A 96 6.73 -14.19 -2.37
CA VAL A 96 8.10 -14.50 -1.91
C VAL A 96 9.08 -13.42 -2.38
N GLY A 97 8.99 -13.01 -3.65
CA GLY A 97 9.73 -11.86 -4.16
C GLY A 97 9.46 -10.60 -3.34
N GLY A 98 8.19 -10.34 -3.04
CA GLY A 98 7.77 -9.22 -2.19
C GLY A 98 8.37 -9.23 -0.78
N MET A 99 8.48 -10.41 -0.14
CA MET A 99 9.14 -10.57 1.16
C MET A 99 10.63 -10.22 1.09
N ILE A 100 11.35 -10.80 0.12
CA ILE A 100 12.78 -10.53 -0.09
C ILE A 100 13.01 -9.05 -0.40
N GLY A 101 12.15 -8.46 -1.24
CA GLY A 101 12.23 -7.06 -1.65
C GLY A 101 12.00 -6.13 -0.48
N SER A 102 10.96 -6.37 0.30
CA SER A 102 10.64 -5.58 1.49
C SER A 102 11.77 -5.61 2.50
N PHE A 103 12.33 -6.79 2.79
CA PHE A 103 13.44 -6.91 3.74
C PHE A 103 14.70 -6.16 3.25
N SER A 104 14.85 -6.00 1.93
CA SER A 104 15.99 -5.33 1.29
C SER A 104 15.85 -3.81 1.19
N VAL A 105 14.73 -3.21 1.61
CA VAL A 105 14.45 -1.76 1.49
C VAL A 105 15.58 -0.89 2.04
N GLY A 106 16.08 -1.21 3.24
CA GLY A 106 17.14 -0.45 3.91
C GLY A 106 18.45 -0.37 3.11
N LEU A 107 18.79 -1.41 2.35
CA LEU A 107 20.02 -1.48 1.56
C LEU A 107 20.06 -0.41 0.45
N PHE A 108 18.89 -0.06 -0.08
CA PHE A 108 18.76 0.90 -1.15
C PHE A 108 18.58 2.32 -0.61
N VAL A 109 17.57 2.56 0.24
CA VAL A 109 17.22 3.94 0.63
C VAL A 109 18.29 4.64 1.46
N ASN A 110 19.07 3.88 2.24
CA ASN A 110 20.19 4.43 3.01
C ASN A 110 21.36 4.82 2.11
N ARG A 111 21.60 4.06 1.04
CA ARG A 111 22.74 4.24 0.14
C ARG A 111 22.47 5.20 -0.99
N PHE A 112 21.28 5.17 -1.59
CA PHE A 112 20.97 5.89 -2.84
C PHE A 112 19.98 7.04 -2.64
N GLY A 113 19.26 7.09 -1.51
CA GLY A 113 18.13 7.99 -1.33
C GLY A 113 16.84 7.38 -1.87
N ARG A 114 15.71 8.06 -1.73
CA ARG A 114 14.39 7.48 -2.02
C ARG A 114 14.13 7.49 -3.52
N ARG A 115 14.34 8.64 -4.16
CA ARG A 115 14.14 8.83 -5.59
C ARG A 115 15.03 7.92 -6.42
N ASN A 116 16.33 7.88 -6.13
CA ASN A 116 17.26 7.06 -6.90
C ASN A 116 17.05 5.56 -6.64
N SER A 117 16.60 5.18 -5.43
CA SER A 117 16.22 3.78 -5.17
C SER A 117 15.06 3.34 -6.05
N MET A 118 14.00 4.15 -6.17
CA MET A 118 12.88 3.89 -7.09
C MET A 118 13.36 3.78 -8.55
N LEU A 119 14.29 4.64 -8.98
CA LEU A 119 14.84 4.61 -10.34
C LEU A 119 15.62 3.32 -10.62
N ILE A 120 16.48 2.89 -9.69
CA ILE A 120 17.30 1.67 -9.86
C ILE A 120 16.41 0.43 -9.94
N VAL A 121 15.39 0.33 -9.09
CA VAL A 121 14.55 -0.89 -9.04
C VAL A 121 13.61 -1.03 -10.23
N ASN A 122 13.38 0.03 -11.03
CA ASN A 122 12.64 -0.11 -12.29
C ASN A 122 13.31 -1.08 -13.27
N LEU A 123 14.61 -1.35 -13.13
CA LEU A 123 15.27 -2.43 -13.86
C LEU A 123 14.66 -3.80 -13.54
N LEU A 124 14.31 -4.06 -12.27
CA LEU A 124 13.63 -5.29 -11.87
C LEU A 124 12.23 -5.37 -12.50
N ALA A 125 11.49 -4.27 -12.55
CA ALA A 125 10.18 -4.26 -13.21
C ALA A 125 10.29 -4.55 -14.71
N ALA A 126 11.27 -3.93 -15.39
CA ALA A 126 11.54 -4.20 -16.80
C ALA A 126 11.98 -5.66 -17.03
N THR A 127 12.90 -6.20 -16.21
CA THR A 127 13.35 -7.59 -16.31
C THR A 127 12.21 -8.58 -16.05
N GLY A 128 11.43 -8.39 -14.98
CA GLY A 128 10.27 -9.23 -14.66
C GLY A 128 9.23 -9.21 -15.77
N GLY A 129 8.92 -8.02 -16.30
CA GLY A 129 8.03 -7.84 -17.44
C GLY A 129 8.53 -8.50 -18.72
N CYS A 130 9.83 -8.39 -19.04
CA CYS A 130 10.41 -9.08 -20.20
C CYS A 130 10.35 -10.60 -20.07
N LEU A 131 10.68 -11.14 -18.88
CA LEU A 131 10.62 -12.56 -18.60
C LEU A 131 9.19 -13.10 -18.79
N MET A 132 8.18 -12.43 -18.24
CA MET A 132 6.78 -12.84 -18.40
C MET A 132 6.26 -12.59 -19.83
N GLY A 133 6.60 -11.45 -20.44
CA GLY A 133 6.11 -11.09 -21.77
C GLY A 133 6.67 -11.96 -22.90
N LEU A 134 7.88 -12.50 -22.71
CA LEU A 134 8.54 -13.35 -23.70
C LEU A 134 8.41 -14.85 -23.39
N CYS A 135 7.83 -15.24 -22.25
CA CYS A 135 7.78 -16.66 -21.82
C CYS A 135 7.06 -17.58 -22.81
N LYS A 136 6.01 -17.09 -23.50
CA LYS A 136 5.28 -17.84 -24.51
C LYS A 136 6.12 -18.09 -25.76
N ILE A 137 6.85 -17.07 -26.22
CA ILE A 137 7.73 -17.16 -27.40
C ILE A 137 8.92 -18.08 -27.12
N ALA A 138 9.43 -18.04 -25.89
CA ALA A 138 10.53 -18.89 -25.44
C ALA A 138 10.10 -20.30 -24.97
N GLU A 139 8.79 -20.62 -25.03
CA GLU A 139 8.23 -21.90 -24.57
C GLU A 139 8.76 -22.32 -23.18
N SER A 140 8.77 -21.37 -22.24
CA SER A 140 9.37 -21.56 -20.91
C SER A 140 8.43 -21.15 -19.78
N VAL A 141 7.99 -22.15 -19.02
CA VAL A 141 7.24 -21.97 -17.76
C VAL A 141 8.15 -21.37 -16.69
N GLU A 142 9.45 -21.68 -16.73
CA GLU A 142 10.46 -21.16 -15.81
C GLU A 142 10.62 -19.64 -15.94
N MET A 143 10.56 -19.10 -17.17
CA MET A 143 10.58 -17.65 -17.40
C MET A 143 9.36 -16.95 -16.77
N LEU A 144 8.18 -17.55 -16.85
CA LEU A 144 6.98 -17.03 -16.17
C LEU A 144 7.19 -16.96 -14.65
N ILE A 145 7.63 -18.07 -14.04
CA ILE A 145 7.85 -18.17 -12.59
C ILE A 145 8.94 -17.19 -12.13
N LEU A 146 10.07 -17.13 -12.84
CA LEU A 146 11.17 -16.22 -12.52
C LEU A 146 10.75 -14.76 -12.71
N GLY A 147 9.99 -14.46 -13.76
CA GLY A 147 9.41 -13.14 -14.00
C GLY A 147 8.52 -12.68 -12.85
N ARG A 148 7.66 -13.58 -12.33
CA ARG A 148 6.82 -13.34 -11.14
C ARG A 148 7.62 -13.09 -9.87
N LEU A 149 8.72 -13.83 -9.67
CA LEU A 149 9.64 -13.58 -8.54
C LEU A 149 10.30 -12.20 -8.64
N VAL A 150 10.84 -11.84 -9.81
CA VAL A 150 11.56 -10.59 -10.04
C VAL A 150 10.64 -9.37 -9.92
N ILE A 151 9.44 -9.42 -10.50
CA ILE A 151 8.47 -8.34 -10.31
C ILE A 151 7.95 -8.27 -8.87
N GLY A 152 7.88 -9.41 -8.17
CA GLY A 152 7.62 -9.46 -6.73
C GLY A 152 8.69 -8.70 -5.94
N LEU A 153 9.97 -8.90 -6.27
CA LEU A 153 11.10 -8.18 -5.64
C LEU A 153 10.97 -6.67 -5.83
N PHE A 154 10.65 -6.22 -7.04
CA PHE A 154 10.33 -4.83 -7.33
C PHE A 154 9.19 -4.29 -6.45
N CYS A 155 8.05 -5.01 -6.42
CA CYS A 155 6.88 -4.58 -5.66
C CYS A 155 7.19 -4.48 -4.17
N GLY A 156 7.90 -5.46 -3.60
CA GLY A 156 8.36 -5.44 -2.21
C GLY A 156 9.19 -4.20 -1.88
N LEU A 157 10.15 -3.84 -2.73
CA LEU A 157 10.96 -2.64 -2.55
C LEU A 157 10.10 -1.37 -2.64
N CYS A 158 9.20 -1.28 -3.62
CA CYS A 158 8.28 -0.15 -3.79
C CYS A 158 7.32 0.04 -2.60
N THR A 159 6.87 -1.04 -1.96
CA THR A 159 6.03 -0.94 -0.75
C THR A 159 6.75 -0.25 0.42
N GLY A 160 8.09 -0.25 0.42
CA GLY A 160 8.89 0.58 1.34
C GLY A 160 9.13 1.98 0.79
N PHE A 161 9.59 2.09 -0.46
CA PHE A 161 10.11 3.33 -1.03
C PHE A 161 9.06 4.42 -1.19
N VAL A 162 7.89 4.06 -1.73
CA VAL A 162 6.87 5.03 -2.12
C VAL A 162 6.28 5.75 -0.89
N PRO A 163 5.78 5.07 0.15
CA PRO A 163 5.25 5.76 1.33
C PRO A 163 6.32 6.57 2.07
N MET A 164 7.58 6.12 2.11
CA MET A 164 8.68 6.91 2.67
C MET A 164 8.91 8.19 1.86
N TYR A 165 9.01 8.09 0.53
CA TYR A 165 9.23 9.24 -0.33
C TYR A 165 8.10 10.25 -0.19
N ILE A 166 6.85 9.80 -0.34
CA ILE A 166 5.65 10.63 -0.23
C ILE A 166 5.62 11.31 1.14
N GLY A 167 5.81 10.57 2.23
CA GLY A 167 5.80 11.12 3.58
C GLY A 167 6.88 12.19 3.83
N GLU A 168 8.03 12.08 3.16
CA GLU A 168 9.17 12.98 3.34
C GLU A 168 9.13 14.24 2.47
N ILE A 169 8.41 14.21 1.34
CA ILE A 169 8.21 15.38 0.48
C ILE A 169 6.92 16.13 0.78
N SER A 170 6.04 15.57 1.61
CA SER A 170 4.73 16.12 1.93
C SER A 170 4.77 17.02 3.17
N PRO A 171 4.05 18.15 3.15
CA PRO A 171 3.86 18.95 4.36
C PRO A 171 3.05 18.16 5.40
N THR A 172 3.32 18.40 6.68
CA THR A 172 2.72 17.67 7.81
C THR A 172 1.18 17.66 7.77
N ALA A 173 0.56 18.76 7.34
CA ALA A 173 -0.89 18.91 7.29
C ALA A 173 -1.59 18.10 6.18
N LEU A 174 -0.88 17.66 5.13
CA LEU A 174 -1.43 16.91 3.98
C LEU A 174 -0.81 15.52 3.82
N ARG A 175 0.06 15.13 4.76
CA ARG A 175 0.88 13.92 4.67
C ARG A 175 0.06 12.63 4.51
N GLY A 176 -1.11 12.54 5.14
CA GLY A 176 -1.97 11.36 5.07
C GLY A 176 -2.83 11.33 3.82
N ALA A 177 -3.30 12.48 3.33
CA ALA A 177 -3.96 12.57 2.03
C ALA A 177 -3.00 12.09 0.93
N PHE A 178 -1.77 12.60 0.95
CA PHE A 178 -0.75 12.16 0.00
C PHE A 178 -0.30 10.71 0.25
N GLY A 179 -0.18 10.28 1.51
CA GLY A 179 0.08 8.88 1.85
C GLY A 179 -0.99 7.93 1.31
N THR A 180 -2.25 8.36 1.28
CA THR A 180 -3.38 7.61 0.72
C THR A 180 -3.27 7.43 -0.81
N LEU A 181 -2.55 8.32 -1.50
CA LEU A 181 -2.29 8.16 -2.94
C LEU A 181 -1.46 6.91 -3.25
N ASN A 182 -0.69 6.39 -2.29
CA ASN A 182 -0.04 5.08 -2.44
C ASN A 182 -1.08 3.97 -2.66
N GLN A 183 -2.10 3.90 -1.80
CA GLN A 183 -3.19 2.94 -1.96
C GLN A 183 -4.00 3.22 -3.22
N LEU A 184 -4.25 4.49 -3.54
CA LEU A 184 -4.94 4.86 -4.78
C LEU A 184 -4.21 4.31 -6.01
N GLY A 185 -2.87 4.40 -6.03
CA GLY A 185 -2.06 3.77 -7.08
C GLY A 185 -2.31 2.27 -7.16
N ILE A 186 -2.26 1.56 -6.02
CA ILE A 186 -2.50 0.11 -5.95
C ILE A 186 -3.88 -0.25 -6.52
N VAL A 187 -4.94 0.40 -6.05
CA VAL A 187 -6.31 0.03 -6.46
C VAL A 187 -6.58 0.35 -7.93
N ILE A 188 -6.03 1.45 -8.45
CA ILE A 188 -6.08 1.76 -9.89
C ILE A 188 -5.31 0.69 -10.68
N GLY A 189 -4.15 0.24 -10.17
CA GLY A 189 -3.39 -0.86 -10.76
C GLY A 189 -4.21 -2.15 -10.85
N ILE A 190 -4.88 -2.52 -9.76
CA ILE A 190 -5.77 -3.69 -9.71
C ILE A 190 -6.91 -3.54 -10.73
N LEU A 191 -7.58 -2.39 -10.76
CA LEU A 191 -8.69 -2.14 -11.67
C LEU A 191 -8.24 -2.19 -13.15
N VAL A 192 -7.10 -1.58 -13.48
CA VAL A 192 -6.54 -1.65 -14.84
C VAL A 192 -6.16 -3.08 -15.20
N ALA A 193 -5.59 -3.86 -14.27
CA ALA A 193 -5.31 -5.27 -14.50
C ALA A 193 -6.57 -6.10 -14.78
N GLN A 194 -7.66 -5.84 -14.03
CA GLN A 194 -8.95 -6.49 -14.24
C GLN A 194 -9.57 -6.12 -15.58
N ILE A 195 -9.49 -4.86 -15.99
CA ILE A 195 -10.01 -4.39 -17.28
C ILE A 195 -9.18 -4.96 -18.43
N PHE A 196 -7.85 -4.80 -18.41
CA PHE A 196 -6.98 -5.30 -19.47
C PHE A 196 -6.98 -6.83 -19.56
N GLY A 197 -7.20 -7.50 -18.43
CA GLY A 197 -7.34 -8.94 -18.35
C GLY A 197 -8.62 -9.50 -18.97
N LEU A 198 -9.55 -8.66 -19.44
CA LEU A 198 -10.66 -9.12 -20.26
C LEU A 198 -10.15 -9.75 -21.56
N GLU A 199 -10.76 -10.86 -21.96
CA GLU A 199 -10.43 -11.60 -23.19
C GLU A 199 -10.50 -10.69 -24.45
N LEU A 200 -11.43 -9.73 -24.47
CA LEU A 200 -11.58 -8.75 -25.55
C LEU A 200 -10.40 -7.77 -25.67
N ILE A 201 -9.56 -7.63 -24.64
CA ILE A 201 -8.49 -6.62 -24.58
C ILE A 201 -7.11 -7.26 -24.71
N LEU A 202 -6.52 -7.75 -23.61
CA LEU A 202 -5.21 -8.42 -23.60
C LEU A 202 -5.27 -9.79 -22.91
N GLY A 203 -6.42 -10.20 -22.37
CA GLY A 203 -6.61 -11.48 -21.71
C GLY A 203 -6.83 -12.66 -22.64
N SER A 204 -6.65 -12.52 -23.96
CA SER A 204 -6.85 -13.59 -24.94
C SER A 204 -5.66 -14.57 -25.00
N GLU A 205 -5.84 -15.72 -25.66
CA GLU A 205 -4.78 -16.72 -25.84
C GLU A 205 -3.52 -16.12 -26.48
N GLU A 206 -3.68 -15.20 -27.43
CA GLU A 206 -2.57 -14.57 -28.14
C GLU A 206 -1.88 -13.46 -27.32
N LEU A 207 -2.64 -12.67 -26.57
CA LEU A 207 -2.16 -11.41 -25.99
C LEU A 207 -1.86 -11.47 -24.47
N TRP A 208 -2.18 -12.56 -23.77
CA TRP A 208 -1.90 -12.66 -22.34
C TRP A 208 -0.41 -12.45 -21.96
N PRO A 209 0.61 -12.79 -22.78
CA PRO A 209 1.99 -12.45 -22.42
C PRO A 209 2.20 -10.93 -22.44
N VAL A 210 1.58 -10.21 -23.39
CA VAL A 210 1.62 -8.74 -23.48
C VAL A 210 0.94 -8.13 -22.25
N LEU A 211 -0.16 -8.74 -21.77
CA LEU A 211 -0.80 -8.35 -20.52
C LEU A 211 0.20 -8.41 -19.35
N LEU A 212 0.91 -9.51 -19.15
CA LEU A 212 1.91 -9.59 -18.07
C LEU A 212 3.12 -8.67 -18.31
N GLY A 213 3.52 -8.49 -19.57
CA GLY A 213 4.61 -7.61 -19.99
C GLY A 213 4.29 -6.12 -19.86
N PHE A 214 3.02 -5.74 -19.70
CA PHE A 214 2.58 -4.34 -19.61
C PHE A 214 3.31 -3.56 -18.50
N THR A 215 3.78 -4.23 -17.44
CA THR A 215 4.56 -3.61 -16.36
C THR A 215 5.83 -2.89 -16.83
N ILE A 216 6.35 -3.22 -18.02
CA ILE A 216 7.51 -2.53 -18.63
C ILE A 216 7.17 -1.06 -18.92
N LEU A 217 5.95 -0.77 -19.40
CA LEU A 217 5.58 0.58 -19.82
C LEU A 217 5.55 1.57 -18.62
N PRO A 218 4.85 1.30 -17.50
CA PRO A 218 4.95 2.12 -16.31
C PRO A 218 6.38 2.25 -15.76
N ALA A 219 7.21 1.21 -15.86
CA ALA A 219 8.61 1.26 -15.43
C ALA A 219 9.44 2.23 -16.28
N ILE A 220 9.25 2.26 -17.60
CA ILE A 220 9.89 3.22 -18.51
C ILE A 220 9.41 4.65 -18.19
N LEU A 221 8.09 4.84 -18.06
CA LEU A 221 7.49 6.15 -17.75
C LEU A 221 8.00 6.70 -16.42
N GLN A 222 8.04 5.85 -15.37
CA GLN A 222 8.57 6.24 -14.08
C GLN A 222 10.08 6.55 -14.15
N SER A 223 10.85 5.76 -14.91
CA SER A 223 12.29 5.99 -15.08
C SER A 223 12.61 7.29 -15.81
N ALA A 224 11.80 7.65 -16.81
CA ALA A 224 11.94 8.92 -17.53
C ALA A 224 11.53 10.13 -16.68
N ALA A 225 10.52 9.97 -15.81
CA ALA A 225 9.99 11.08 -15.01
C ALA A 225 10.73 11.31 -13.68
N LEU A 226 11.27 10.28 -13.04
CA LEU A 226 11.96 10.37 -11.75
C LEU A 226 13.15 11.35 -11.72
N PRO A 227 13.99 11.49 -12.76
CA PRO A 227 15.06 12.48 -12.78
C PRO A 227 14.57 13.93 -12.62
N CYS A 228 13.33 14.23 -13.03
CA CYS A 228 12.70 15.53 -12.85
C CYS A 228 12.15 15.75 -11.43
N CYS A 229 11.99 14.68 -10.65
CA CYS A 229 11.55 14.74 -9.27
C CYS A 229 12.71 15.11 -8.31
N PRO A 230 12.43 15.89 -7.26
CA PRO A 230 13.43 16.14 -6.23
C PRO A 230 13.75 14.87 -5.44
N GLU A 231 14.94 14.81 -4.85
CA GLU A 231 15.20 13.85 -3.79
C GLU A 231 14.55 14.32 -2.49
N SER A 232 14.28 13.41 -1.56
CA SER A 232 13.76 13.71 -0.23
C SER A 232 14.60 14.79 0.49
N PRO A 233 13.99 15.93 0.91
CA PRO A 233 14.68 16.97 1.68
C PRO A 233 15.31 16.41 2.96
N ARG A 234 14.58 15.53 3.67
CA ARG A 234 15.06 14.88 4.89
C ARG A 234 16.28 14.02 4.63
N PHE A 235 16.25 13.19 3.58
CA PHE A 235 17.42 12.40 3.21
C PHE A 235 18.63 13.28 2.88
N LEU A 236 18.43 14.38 2.16
CA LEU A 236 19.52 15.29 1.80
C LEU A 236 20.12 15.99 3.02
N LEU A 237 19.29 16.47 3.95
CA LEU A 237 19.75 17.15 5.14
C LEU A 237 20.39 16.17 6.14
N ILE A 238 19.68 15.09 6.48
CA ILE A 238 20.05 14.18 7.58
C ILE A 238 21.12 13.19 7.14
N ASN A 239 20.89 12.46 6.05
CA ASN A 239 21.82 11.40 5.61
C ASN A 239 22.99 11.93 4.78
N ARG A 240 22.79 13.03 4.02
CA ARG A 240 23.82 13.59 3.14
C ARG A 240 24.45 14.88 3.63
N LYS A 241 23.93 15.50 4.71
CA LYS A 241 24.43 16.77 5.26
C LYS A 241 24.45 17.91 4.23
N LYS A 242 23.48 17.93 3.31
CA LYS A 242 23.33 18.91 2.22
C LYS A 242 22.16 19.85 2.50
N GLU A 243 22.29 20.69 3.52
CA GLU A 243 21.24 21.60 3.98
C GLU A 243 20.76 22.55 2.87
N GLU A 244 21.65 23.24 2.16
CA GLU A 244 21.27 24.21 1.13
C GLU A 244 20.40 23.59 0.02
N ASN A 245 20.70 22.34 -0.36
CA ASN A 245 19.91 21.61 -1.35
C ASN A 245 18.55 21.19 -0.79
N ALA A 246 18.51 20.77 0.48
CA ALA A 246 17.26 20.47 1.16
C ALA A 246 16.36 21.71 1.21
N THR A 247 16.89 22.86 1.64
CA THR A 247 16.18 24.14 1.68
C THR A 247 15.63 24.53 0.31
N ARG A 248 16.44 24.49 -0.74
CA ARG A 248 15.99 24.84 -2.11
C ARG A 248 14.85 23.93 -2.60
N ILE A 249 14.96 22.62 -2.35
CA ILE A 249 13.91 21.67 -2.74
C ILE A 249 12.63 21.92 -1.94
N LEU A 250 12.76 22.17 -0.63
CA LEU A 250 11.66 22.44 0.27
C LEU A 250 10.90 23.71 -0.17
N GLN A 251 11.61 24.79 -0.46
CA GLN A 251 11.04 26.03 -0.98
C GLN A 251 10.27 25.80 -2.29
N ARG A 252 10.81 24.99 -3.19
CA ARG A 252 10.14 24.62 -4.46
C ARG A 252 8.88 23.80 -4.23
N LEU A 253 8.92 22.84 -3.31
CA LEU A 253 7.81 21.94 -3.01
C LEU A 253 6.69 22.65 -2.24
N TRP A 254 7.04 23.56 -1.34
CA TRP A 254 6.10 24.31 -0.50
C TRP A 254 5.56 25.57 -1.22
N GLY A 255 6.29 26.09 -2.22
CA GLY A 255 5.92 27.30 -2.94
C GLY A 255 6.17 28.59 -2.15
N THR A 256 6.96 28.53 -1.08
CA THR A 256 7.32 29.67 -0.22
C THR A 256 8.83 29.69 0.03
N GLN A 257 9.37 30.87 0.31
CA GLN A 257 10.76 31.02 0.75
C GLN A 257 10.92 30.71 2.24
N ASP A 258 9.87 30.90 3.03
CA ASP A 258 9.89 30.64 4.46
C ASP A 258 9.66 29.15 4.75
N VAL A 259 10.77 28.44 4.87
CA VAL A 259 10.82 27.02 5.26
C VAL A 259 11.73 26.82 6.48
N SER A 260 11.99 27.91 7.20
CA SER A 260 12.95 27.96 8.30
C SER A 260 12.59 26.98 9.43
N GLN A 261 11.30 26.94 9.78
CA GLN A 261 10.76 26.04 10.79
C GLN A 261 10.90 24.56 10.39
N ASP A 262 10.55 24.21 9.15
CA ASP A 262 10.69 22.84 8.64
C ASP A 262 12.17 22.40 8.62
N ILE A 263 13.08 23.29 8.23
CA ILE A 263 14.52 23.02 8.25
C ILE A 263 15.02 22.83 9.69
N GLN A 264 14.55 23.65 10.63
CA GLN A 264 14.91 23.50 12.04
C GLN A 264 14.42 22.16 12.60
N GLU A 265 13.18 21.74 12.31
CA GLU A 265 12.66 20.41 12.68
C GLU A 265 13.56 19.29 12.16
N MET A 266 14.00 19.37 10.89
CA MET A 266 14.91 18.37 10.31
C MET A 266 16.32 18.39 10.93
N LYS A 267 16.79 19.55 11.39
CA LYS A 267 18.07 19.68 12.11
C LYS A 267 18.00 19.05 13.49
N ASP A 268 16.90 19.27 14.20
CA ASP A 268 16.67 18.68 15.52
C ASP A 268 16.62 17.14 15.41
N GLU A 269 15.93 16.62 14.38
CA GLU A 269 15.93 15.20 14.03
C GLU A 269 17.34 14.68 13.69
N SER A 270 18.13 15.43 12.91
CA SER A 270 19.51 15.09 12.54
C SER A 270 20.46 15.03 13.75
N ALA A 271 20.37 16.02 14.64
CA ALA A 271 21.19 16.12 15.83
C ALA A 271 20.93 14.92 16.76
N ARG A 272 19.66 14.55 16.92
CA ARG A 272 19.27 13.36 17.69
C ARG A 272 19.75 12.07 17.03
N MET A 273 19.56 11.90 15.73
CA MET A 273 20.06 10.72 15.02
C MET A 273 21.57 10.54 15.10
N SER A 274 22.32 11.64 15.13
CA SER A 274 23.78 11.60 15.27
C SER A 274 24.24 11.11 16.65
N GLN A 275 23.36 11.15 17.66
CA GLN A 275 23.58 10.60 18.99
C GLN A 275 23.23 9.11 19.09
N GLU A 276 22.49 8.57 18.12
CA GLU A 276 22.03 7.19 18.10
C GLU A 276 22.83 6.35 17.09
N LYS A 277 23.01 5.05 17.37
CA LYS A 277 23.62 4.12 16.41
C LYS A 277 22.65 3.88 15.25
N GLN A 278 23.18 3.53 14.07
CA GLN A 278 22.37 3.04 12.96
C GLN A 278 21.50 1.87 13.42
N VAL A 279 20.18 2.08 13.41
CA VAL A 279 19.22 1.11 13.95
C VAL A 279 19.05 -0.05 12.99
N THR A 280 19.52 -1.21 13.43
CA THR A 280 19.32 -2.50 12.78
C THR A 280 17.92 -3.05 13.05
N VAL A 281 17.48 -4.00 12.23
CA VAL A 281 16.19 -4.71 12.44
C VAL A 281 16.11 -5.32 13.84
N LEU A 282 17.23 -5.86 14.36
CA LEU A 282 17.26 -6.47 15.69
C LEU A 282 17.09 -5.45 16.81
N GLU A 283 17.60 -4.23 16.63
CA GLU A 283 17.47 -3.16 17.63
C GLU A 283 16.04 -2.66 17.77
N LEU A 284 15.22 -2.71 16.71
CA LEU A 284 13.79 -2.38 16.77
C LEU A 284 13.03 -3.20 17.82
N PHE A 285 13.42 -4.46 18.01
CA PHE A 285 12.79 -5.35 19.00
C PHE A 285 13.46 -5.27 20.38
N ARG A 286 14.70 -4.78 20.45
CA ARG A 286 15.47 -4.72 21.71
C ARG A 286 15.25 -3.42 22.48
N VAL A 287 15.26 -2.28 21.80
CA VAL A 287 15.20 -0.96 22.42
C VAL A 287 13.76 -0.63 22.84
N SER A 288 13.55 -0.23 24.09
CA SER A 288 12.21 0.00 24.67
C SER A 288 11.40 1.06 23.91
N SER A 289 12.04 2.13 23.43
CA SER A 289 11.39 3.18 22.62
C SER A 289 10.87 2.70 21.26
N TYR A 290 11.45 1.64 20.70
CA TYR A 290 11.07 1.12 19.38
C TYR A 290 10.08 -0.05 19.43
N ARG A 291 9.98 -0.75 20.57
CA ARG A 291 9.11 -1.93 20.73
C ARG A 291 7.65 -1.65 20.41
N GLN A 292 7.08 -0.58 20.98
CA GLN A 292 5.66 -0.29 20.77
C GLN A 292 5.37 0.16 19.31
N PRO A 293 6.15 1.09 18.70
CA PRO A 293 6.02 1.43 17.28
C PRO A 293 6.14 0.25 16.32
N ILE A 294 7.09 -0.68 16.57
CA ILE A 294 7.29 -1.81 15.65
C ILE A 294 6.16 -2.84 15.77
N ILE A 295 5.67 -3.11 16.99
CA ILE A 295 4.50 -3.97 17.21
C ILE A 295 3.28 -3.37 16.51
N ILE A 296 3.04 -2.06 16.66
CA ILE A 296 1.95 -1.37 15.95
C ILE A 296 2.09 -1.55 14.44
N SER A 297 3.29 -1.36 13.90
CA SER A 297 3.54 -1.45 12.46
C SER A 297 3.27 -2.84 11.91
N ILE A 298 3.71 -3.89 12.61
CA ILE A 298 3.43 -5.29 12.25
C ILE A 298 1.92 -5.56 12.30
N VAL A 299 1.26 -5.21 13.40
CA VAL A 299 -0.17 -5.50 13.59
C VAL A 299 -1.04 -4.76 12.57
N LEU A 300 -0.72 -3.51 12.22
CA LEU A 300 -1.44 -2.78 11.18
C LEU A 300 -1.28 -3.42 9.80
N GLN A 301 -0.10 -3.91 9.46
CA GLN A 301 0.12 -4.62 8.19
C GLN A 301 -0.61 -5.98 8.17
N LEU A 302 -0.58 -6.71 9.28
CA LEU A 302 -1.37 -7.93 9.45
C LEU A 302 -2.87 -7.65 9.33
N SER A 303 -3.35 -6.55 9.90
CA SER A 303 -4.77 -6.18 9.86
C SER A 303 -5.29 -5.96 8.44
N GLN A 304 -4.44 -5.51 7.51
CA GLN A 304 -4.80 -5.33 6.11
C GLN A 304 -5.03 -6.68 5.41
N GLN A 305 -4.05 -7.59 5.50
CA GLN A 305 -4.07 -8.87 4.78
C GLN A 305 -4.98 -9.93 5.44
N LEU A 306 -4.96 -10.00 6.77
CA LEU A 306 -5.83 -10.90 7.56
C LEU A 306 -7.23 -10.33 7.80
N SER A 307 -7.58 -9.21 7.14
CA SER A 307 -8.94 -8.65 7.22
C SER A 307 -10.00 -9.52 6.56
N GLY A 308 -9.61 -10.39 5.62
CA GLY A 308 -10.53 -11.14 4.75
C GLY A 308 -10.81 -10.47 3.41
N ILE A 309 -10.16 -9.35 3.07
CA ILE A 309 -10.37 -8.69 1.77
C ILE A 309 -10.09 -9.59 0.56
N ASN A 310 -9.01 -10.38 0.60
CA ASN A 310 -8.70 -11.36 -0.45
C ASN A 310 -9.78 -12.44 -0.57
N ALA A 311 -10.36 -12.87 0.56
CA ALA A 311 -11.45 -13.84 0.61
C ALA A 311 -12.73 -13.30 -0.02
N VAL A 312 -13.05 -12.04 0.24
CA VAL A 312 -14.20 -11.36 -0.36
C VAL A 312 -14.09 -11.34 -1.89
N PHE A 313 -12.92 -10.99 -2.43
CA PHE A 313 -12.70 -11.02 -3.87
C PHE A 313 -12.83 -12.44 -4.46
N TYR A 314 -12.33 -13.46 -3.75
CA TYR A 314 -12.47 -14.85 -4.20
C TYR A 314 -13.95 -15.30 -4.27
N TYR A 315 -14.73 -15.06 -3.21
CA TYR A 315 -16.14 -15.45 -3.17
C TYR A 315 -17.03 -14.57 -4.06
N SER A 316 -16.61 -13.35 -4.41
CA SER A 316 -17.42 -12.41 -5.17
C SER A 316 -17.90 -12.97 -6.50
N THR A 317 -17.04 -13.65 -7.27
CA THR A 317 -17.41 -14.20 -8.58
C THR A 317 -18.57 -15.20 -8.48
N GLY A 318 -18.50 -16.14 -7.53
CA GLY A 318 -19.53 -17.14 -7.28
C GLY A 318 -20.84 -16.55 -6.75
N ILE A 319 -20.75 -15.60 -5.81
CA ILE A 319 -21.93 -14.96 -5.20
C ILE A 319 -22.71 -14.14 -6.23
N PHE A 320 -22.01 -13.39 -7.07
CA PHE A 320 -22.67 -12.62 -8.13
C PHE A 320 -23.26 -13.54 -9.20
N LYS A 321 -22.61 -14.66 -9.52
CA LYS A 321 -23.20 -15.69 -10.40
C LYS A 321 -24.51 -16.25 -9.83
N ASP A 322 -24.52 -16.58 -8.53
CA ASP A 322 -25.73 -17.06 -7.82
C ASP A 322 -26.85 -16.00 -7.79
N ALA A 323 -26.51 -14.71 -7.83
CA ALA A 323 -27.48 -13.61 -7.93
C ALA A 323 -28.00 -13.34 -9.36
N GLY A 324 -27.57 -14.14 -10.35
CA GLY A 324 -27.99 -14.00 -11.75
C GLY A 324 -27.07 -13.14 -12.62
N VAL A 325 -25.88 -12.75 -12.14
CA VAL A 325 -24.90 -12.08 -12.99
C VAL A 325 -24.31 -13.08 -13.98
N GLN A 326 -24.64 -12.88 -15.26
CA GLN A 326 -24.30 -13.76 -16.37
C GLN A 326 -22.78 -14.02 -16.49
N GLN A 327 -21.97 -12.97 -16.34
CA GLN A 327 -20.51 -13.07 -16.40
C GLN A 327 -19.87 -12.63 -15.08
N PRO A 328 -19.29 -13.56 -14.30
CA PRO A 328 -18.66 -13.26 -13.01
C PRO A 328 -17.54 -12.22 -13.07
N ILE A 329 -16.89 -12.05 -14.23
CA ILE A 329 -15.79 -11.10 -14.40
C ILE A 329 -16.24 -9.64 -14.21
N TYR A 330 -17.46 -9.29 -14.61
CA TYR A 330 -18.01 -7.95 -14.40
C TYR A 330 -18.28 -7.65 -12.92
N ALA A 331 -18.54 -8.68 -12.11
CA ALA A 331 -18.67 -8.52 -10.67
C ALA A 331 -17.34 -8.10 -10.03
N THR A 332 -16.24 -8.76 -10.41
CA THR A 332 -14.90 -8.42 -9.94
C THR A 332 -14.50 -7.00 -10.32
N ILE A 333 -14.80 -6.58 -11.56
CA ILE A 333 -14.57 -5.20 -12.01
C ILE A 333 -15.43 -4.21 -11.21
N SER A 334 -16.69 -4.55 -10.94
CA SER A 334 -17.58 -3.70 -10.12
C SER A 334 -17.04 -3.50 -8.71
N ALA A 335 -16.55 -4.57 -8.08
CA ALA A 335 -15.87 -4.47 -6.78
C ALA A 335 -14.60 -3.62 -6.87
N GLY A 336 -13.81 -3.73 -7.94
CA GLY A 336 -12.63 -2.90 -8.20
C GLY A 336 -12.96 -1.40 -8.38
N VAL A 337 -14.09 -1.08 -9.04
CA VAL A 337 -14.57 0.30 -9.17
C VAL A 337 -14.98 0.87 -7.81
N VAL A 338 -15.75 0.12 -7.01
CA VAL A 338 -16.13 0.53 -5.65
C VAL A 338 -14.90 0.74 -4.79
N ASN A 339 -13.94 -0.19 -4.85
CA ASN A 339 -12.66 -0.10 -4.17
C ASN A 339 -11.97 1.25 -4.52
N THR A 340 -11.83 1.56 -5.81
CA THR A 340 -11.22 2.82 -6.28
C THR A 340 -11.97 4.08 -5.79
N ILE A 341 -13.30 4.09 -5.86
CA ILE A 341 -14.11 5.24 -5.41
C ILE A 341 -13.92 5.50 -3.91
N PHE A 342 -13.93 4.46 -3.08
CA PHE A 342 -13.79 4.64 -1.63
C PHE A 342 -12.35 4.99 -1.23
N THR A 343 -11.33 4.57 -1.98
CA THR A 343 -9.96 5.06 -1.80
C THR A 343 -9.85 6.56 -2.13
N LEU A 344 -10.53 7.04 -3.18
CA LEU A 344 -10.62 8.47 -3.47
C LEU A 344 -11.31 9.25 -2.36
N LEU A 345 -12.38 8.70 -1.77
CA LEU A 345 -13.04 9.32 -0.61
C LEU A 345 -12.13 9.33 0.62
N SER A 346 -11.40 8.25 0.86
CA SER A 346 -10.43 8.12 1.94
C SER A 346 -9.35 9.22 1.91
N LEU A 347 -8.88 9.62 0.72
CA LEU A 347 -7.94 10.73 0.53
C LEU A 347 -8.41 12.02 1.22
N PHE A 348 -9.71 12.33 1.17
CA PHE A 348 -10.27 13.52 1.80
C PHE A 348 -10.65 13.30 3.27
N LEU A 349 -11.07 12.09 3.62
CA LEU A 349 -11.49 11.75 4.98
C LEU A 349 -10.30 11.67 5.93
N VAL A 350 -9.14 11.18 5.48
CA VAL A 350 -7.96 10.96 6.33
C VAL A 350 -7.47 12.25 6.99
N GLU A 351 -7.56 13.37 6.28
CA GLU A 351 -7.21 14.69 6.82
C GLU A 351 -8.32 15.37 7.61
N ARG A 352 -9.52 14.78 7.69
CA ARG A 352 -10.65 15.33 8.48
C ARG A 352 -10.93 14.53 9.74
N ALA A 353 -10.92 13.20 9.65
CA ALA A 353 -11.26 12.29 10.73
C ALA A 353 -10.04 11.79 11.52
N GLY A 354 -8.84 11.82 10.92
CA GLY A 354 -7.63 11.22 11.51
C GLY A 354 -7.47 9.74 11.15
N ARG A 355 -6.25 9.23 11.37
CA ARG A 355 -5.84 7.90 10.92
C ARG A 355 -6.43 6.83 11.84
N ARG A 356 -6.32 7.01 13.14
CA ARG A 356 -6.79 6.03 14.13
C ARG A 356 -8.30 5.81 14.01
N THR A 357 -9.05 6.90 13.92
CA THR A 357 -10.51 6.88 13.80
C THR A 357 -10.97 6.15 12.56
N LEU A 358 -10.40 6.46 11.38
CA LEU A 358 -10.79 5.81 10.14
C LEU A 358 -10.41 4.33 10.10
N HIS A 359 -9.25 3.97 10.64
CA HIS A 359 -8.85 2.57 10.74
C HIS A 359 -9.84 1.78 11.60
N MET A 360 -10.25 2.33 12.75
CA MET A 360 -11.27 1.70 13.62
C MET A 360 -12.65 1.60 12.95
N ILE A 361 -13.11 2.67 12.30
CA ILE A 361 -14.40 2.67 11.58
C ILE A 361 -14.39 1.59 10.49
N GLY A 362 -13.30 1.51 9.73
CA GLY A 362 -13.14 0.48 8.70
C GLY A 362 -13.16 -0.93 9.27
N LEU A 363 -12.35 -1.21 10.30
CA LEU A 363 -12.33 -2.54 10.95
C LEU A 363 -13.70 -2.93 11.52
N GLY A 364 -14.39 -1.99 12.19
CA GLY A 364 -15.72 -2.24 12.75
C GLY A 364 -16.77 -2.51 11.68
N GLY A 365 -16.79 -1.71 10.62
CA GLY A 365 -17.68 -1.92 9.47
C GLY A 365 -17.43 -3.25 8.77
N MET A 366 -16.15 -3.61 8.56
CA MET A 366 -15.76 -4.90 7.98
C MET A 366 -16.20 -6.08 8.86
N ALA A 367 -16.08 -5.99 10.19
CA ALA A 367 -16.50 -7.06 11.10
C ALA A 367 -18.02 -7.30 11.03
N PHE A 368 -18.80 -6.22 10.96
CA PHE A 368 -20.24 -6.28 10.76
C PHE A 368 -20.59 -6.93 9.41
N CYS A 369 -19.97 -6.45 8.32
CA CYS A 369 -20.20 -6.99 6.98
C CYS A 369 -19.78 -8.46 6.85
N SER A 370 -18.67 -8.87 7.48
CA SER A 370 -18.21 -10.26 7.52
C SER A 370 -19.21 -11.20 8.19
N THR A 371 -19.81 -10.75 9.30
CA THR A 371 -20.87 -11.49 9.98
C THR A 371 -22.13 -11.58 9.10
N LEU A 372 -22.50 -10.47 8.45
CA LEU A 372 -23.63 -10.44 7.52
C LEU A 372 -23.41 -11.35 6.28
N MET A 373 -22.18 -11.41 5.75
CA MET A 373 -21.82 -12.34 4.68
C MET A 373 -21.99 -13.80 5.12
N THR A 374 -21.53 -14.14 6.32
CA THR A 374 -21.73 -15.49 6.88
C THR A 374 -23.22 -15.85 6.94
N VAL A 375 -24.05 -15.00 7.54
CA VAL A 375 -25.49 -15.23 7.68
C VAL A 375 -26.18 -15.33 6.30
N SER A 376 -25.91 -14.39 5.41
CA SER A 376 -26.50 -14.36 4.06
C SER A 376 -26.14 -15.60 3.24
N LEU A 377 -24.91 -16.08 3.32
CA LEU A 377 -24.47 -17.29 2.61
C LEU A 377 -25.09 -18.57 3.17
N LEU A 378 -25.32 -18.65 4.49
CA LEU A 378 -25.99 -19.79 5.11
C LEU A 378 -27.49 -19.81 4.79
N LEU A 379 -28.12 -18.65 4.63
CA LEU A 379 -29.55 -18.52 4.36
C LEU A 379 -29.90 -18.45 2.86
N LYS A 380 -28.91 -18.39 1.96
CA LYS A 380 -29.12 -18.19 0.52
C LYS A 380 -30.00 -19.26 -0.13
N ASN A 381 -29.88 -20.50 0.31
CA ASN A 381 -30.65 -21.62 -0.23
C ASN A 381 -32.11 -21.64 0.28
N HIS A 382 -32.42 -20.89 1.33
CA HIS A 382 -33.76 -20.80 1.90
C HIS A 382 -34.52 -19.55 1.43
N TYR A 383 -33.80 -18.47 1.12
CA TYR A 383 -34.39 -17.18 0.75
C TYR A 383 -33.66 -16.56 -0.44
N ASN A 384 -34.33 -16.50 -1.59
CA ASN A 384 -33.77 -15.98 -2.85
C ASN A 384 -33.18 -14.56 -2.74
N GLY A 385 -33.66 -13.73 -1.80
CA GLY A 385 -33.17 -12.36 -1.59
C GLY A 385 -31.80 -12.27 -0.90
N MET A 386 -31.30 -13.34 -0.27
CA MET A 386 -30.06 -13.29 0.52
C MET A 386 -28.81 -13.10 -0.35
N SER A 387 -28.82 -13.51 -1.62
CA SER A 387 -27.71 -13.24 -2.53
C SER A 387 -27.48 -11.74 -2.72
N PHE A 388 -28.54 -10.93 -2.81
CA PHE A 388 -28.44 -9.47 -2.90
C PHE A 388 -27.94 -8.84 -1.60
N VAL A 389 -28.37 -9.38 -0.44
CA VAL A 389 -27.84 -8.96 0.86
C VAL A 389 -26.35 -9.23 0.95
N CYS A 390 -25.89 -10.39 0.47
CA CYS A 390 -24.49 -10.76 0.42
C CYS A 390 -23.68 -9.80 -0.48
N ILE A 391 -24.20 -9.49 -1.68
CA ILE A 391 -23.60 -8.49 -2.58
C ILE A 391 -23.47 -7.13 -1.89
N GLY A 392 -24.55 -6.65 -1.25
CA GLY A 392 -24.52 -5.41 -0.48
C GLY A 392 -23.46 -5.44 0.62
N ALA A 393 -23.36 -6.54 1.36
CA ALA A 393 -22.35 -6.73 2.40
C ALA A 393 -20.92 -6.71 1.83
N ILE A 394 -20.68 -7.34 0.67
CA ILE A 394 -19.39 -7.31 -0.05
C ILE A 394 -19.01 -5.88 -0.42
N LEU A 395 -19.93 -5.12 -1.03
CA LEU A 395 -19.62 -3.76 -1.48
C LEU A 395 -19.34 -2.82 -0.30
N VAL A 396 -20.10 -2.93 0.80
CA VAL A 396 -19.86 -2.15 2.02
C VAL A 396 -18.56 -2.61 2.71
N PHE A 397 -18.25 -3.91 2.70
CA PHE A 397 -16.99 -4.42 3.24
C PHE A 397 -15.78 -3.81 2.50
N VAL A 398 -15.81 -3.81 1.18
CA VAL A 398 -14.77 -3.21 0.32
C VAL A 398 -14.66 -1.71 0.58
N ALA A 399 -15.79 -1.01 0.73
CA ALA A 399 -15.81 0.40 1.09
C ALA A 399 -15.16 0.68 2.45
N CYS A 400 -15.52 -0.09 3.48
CA CYS A 400 -14.95 0.03 4.82
C CYS A 400 -13.45 -0.25 4.85
N PHE A 401 -12.98 -1.23 4.06
CA PHE A 401 -11.55 -1.50 3.89
C PHE A 401 -10.81 -0.28 3.35
N GLU A 402 -11.29 0.31 2.24
CA GLU A 402 -10.60 1.43 1.59
C GLU A 402 -10.67 2.76 2.36
N ILE A 403 -11.66 2.91 3.25
CA ILE A 403 -11.73 4.08 4.14
C ILE A 403 -10.58 4.10 5.17
N GLY A 404 -10.06 2.94 5.59
CA GLY A 404 -9.06 2.90 6.67
C GLY A 404 -8.03 1.78 6.57
N PRO A 405 -8.42 0.51 6.78
CA PRO A 405 -7.50 -0.64 6.79
C PRO A 405 -6.68 -0.83 5.52
N GLY A 406 -7.18 -0.41 4.36
CA GLY A 406 -6.45 -0.37 3.10
C GLY A 406 -5.31 0.65 3.12
N PRO A 407 -5.59 1.97 3.13
CA PRO A 407 -4.55 2.97 2.93
C PRO A 407 -3.63 3.20 4.14
N ILE A 408 -4.17 3.17 5.36
CA ILE A 408 -3.48 3.68 6.55
C ILE A 408 -2.20 2.91 6.89
N PRO A 409 -2.18 1.56 6.87
CA PRO A 409 -0.97 0.80 7.19
C PRO A 409 0.24 1.15 6.33
N TRP A 410 0.04 1.57 5.07
CA TRP A 410 1.16 1.86 4.17
C TRP A 410 1.98 3.08 4.59
N PHE A 411 1.32 4.17 4.97
CA PHE A 411 2.01 5.42 5.29
C PHE A 411 2.23 5.61 6.79
N ILE A 412 1.37 5.05 7.66
CA ILE A 412 1.50 5.24 9.10
C ILE A 412 2.81 4.64 9.65
N VAL A 413 3.32 3.55 9.06
CA VAL A 413 4.63 2.98 9.44
C VAL A 413 5.74 4.00 9.22
N ALA A 414 5.70 4.76 8.12
CA ALA A 414 6.67 5.83 7.88
C ALA A 414 6.50 7.01 8.86
N GLU A 415 5.28 7.25 9.35
CA GLU A 415 4.98 8.29 10.36
C GLU A 415 5.41 7.92 11.78
N LEU A 416 5.35 6.64 12.15
CA LEU A 416 5.66 6.15 13.50
C LEU A 416 7.15 6.20 13.85
N PHE A 417 8.03 6.37 12.87
CA PHE A 417 9.48 6.33 13.06
C PHE A 417 10.18 7.56 12.50
N SER A 418 11.17 8.05 13.25
CA SER A 418 12.17 9.01 12.76
C SER A 418 13.04 8.40 11.66
N GLN A 419 13.78 9.26 10.97
CA GLN A 419 14.59 8.93 9.79
C GLN A 419 15.56 7.75 9.96
N GLY A 420 16.14 7.57 11.15
CA GLY A 420 17.10 6.51 11.45
C GLY A 420 16.50 5.09 11.41
N PRO A 421 15.55 4.77 12.31
CA PRO A 421 14.92 3.44 12.37
C PRO A 421 13.91 3.16 11.24
N ARG A 422 13.39 4.20 10.58
CA ARG A 422 12.31 4.08 9.59
C ARG A 422 12.60 3.06 8.47
N PRO A 423 13.77 3.04 7.80
CA PRO A 423 14.04 2.05 6.76
C PRO A 423 13.97 0.60 7.27
N ALA A 424 14.46 0.32 8.48
CA ALA A 424 14.39 -1.00 9.09
C ALA A 424 12.94 -1.35 9.47
N ALA A 425 12.18 -0.38 9.98
CA ALA A 425 10.77 -0.57 10.31
C ALA A 425 9.92 -0.87 9.06
N MET A 426 10.16 -0.14 7.96
CA MET A 426 9.50 -0.39 6.67
C MET A 426 9.83 -1.79 6.14
N ALA A 427 11.07 -2.26 6.33
CA ALA A 427 11.48 -3.59 5.93
C ALA A 427 10.72 -4.70 6.67
N VAL A 428 10.61 -4.57 8.00
CA VAL A 428 9.86 -5.52 8.86
C VAL A 428 8.36 -5.47 8.58
N ALA A 429 7.79 -4.28 8.49
CA ALA A 429 6.37 -4.07 8.23
C ALA A 429 5.97 -4.61 6.85
N GLY A 430 6.75 -4.29 5.81
CA GLY A 430 6.55 -4.84 4.47
C GLY A 430 6.67 -6.36 4.47
N CYS A 431 7.73 -6.92 5.06
CA CYS A 431 7.89 -8.38 5.17
C CYS A 431 6.68 -9.03 5.85
N SER A 432 6.19 -8.46 6.95
CA SER A 432 4.99 -8.93 7.65
C SER A 432 3.75 -8.92 6.74
N ASN A 433 3.54 -7.84 5.98
CA ASN A 433 2.46 -7.75 4.99
C ASN A 433 2.59 -8.87 3.94
N TRP A 434 3.73 -8.98 3.27
CA TRP A 434 3.94 -9.97 2.21
C TRP A 434 3.87 -11.42 2.70
N THR A 435 4.38 -11.72 3.89
CA THR A 435 4.24 -13.02 4.54
C THR A 435 2.77 -13.31 4.82
N SER A 436 2.03 -12.37 5.39
CA SER A 436 0.60 -12.57 5.64
C SER A 436 -0.22 -12.71 4.36
N ASN A 437 0.11 -11.95 3.30
CA ASN A 437 -0.50 -12.11 1.97
C ASN A 437 -0.26 -13.52 1.41
N PHE A 438 0.98 -14.01 1.49
CA PHE A 438 1.33 -15.37 1.06
C PHE A 438 0.55 -16.43 1.86
N LEU A 439 0.48 -16.30 3.20
CA LEU A 439 -0.25 -17.24 4.04
C LEU A 439 -1.74 -17.23 3.74
N VAL A 440 -2.35 -16.07 3.52
CA VAL A 440 -3.75 -15.97 3.11
C VAL A 440 -3.93 -16.64 1.76
N GLY A 441 -3.10 -16.31 0.75
CA GLY A 441 -3.19 -16.93 -0.57
C GLY A 441 -3.05 -18.45 -0.56
N LEU A 442 -2.21 -19.00 0.32
CA LEU A 442 -1.99 -20.44 0.44
C LEU A 442 -3.08 -21.17 1.24
N LEU A 443 -3.45 -20.63 2.42
CA LEU A 443 -4.31 -21.31 3.38
C LEU A 443 -5.80 -21.10 3.07
N PHE A 444 -6.16 -19.96 2.49
CA PHE A 444 -7.55 -19.58 2.30
C PHE A 444 -8.34 -20.54 1.39
N PRO A 445 -7.85 -21.00 0.22
CA PRO A 445 -8.61 -21.93 -0.61
C PRO A 445 -8.96 -23.23 0.14
N SER A 446 -8.02 -23.74 0.94
CA SER A 446 -8.28 -24.91 1.79
C SER A 446 -9.32 -24.60 2.87
N ALA A 447 -9.19 -23.46 3.56
CA ALA A 447 -10.17 -23.05 4.56
C ALA A 447 -11.58 -22.85 3.96
N ALA A 448 -11.66 -22.25 2.77
CA ALA A 448 -12.90 -22.07 2.02
C ALA A 448 -13.55 -23.42 1.64
N TYR A 449 -12.75 -24.40 1.23
CA TYR A 449 -13.23 -25.75 0.91
C TYR A 449 -13.83 -26.46 2.14
N TYR A 450 -13.15 -26.43 3.29
CA TYR A 450 -13.60 -27.16 4.48
C TYR A 450 -14.66 -26.43 5.30
N LEU A 451 -14.63 -25.09 5.35
CA LEU A 451 -15.51 -24.28 6.20
C LEU A 451 -16.67 -23.65 5.44
N GLY A 452 -16.58 -23.52 4.12
CA GLY A 452 -17.56 -22.78 3.33
C GLY A 452 -17.78 -21.37 3.89
N ALA A 453 -19.04 -20.98 4.08
CA ALA A 453 -19.43 -19.66 4.59
C ALA A 453 -18.83 -19.31 5.96
N TYR A 454 -18.52 -20.33 6.79
CA TYR A 454 -17.97 -20.11 8.13
C TYR A 454 -16.54 -19.55 8.12
N VAL A 455 -15.85 -19.54 6.97
CA VAL A 455 -14.52 -18.92 6.83
C VAL A 455 -14.54 -17.43 7.20
N PHE A 456 -15.65 -16.72 6.96
CA PHE A 456 -15.78 -15.31 7.31
C PHE A 456 -15.82 -15.08 8.84
N ILE A 457 -16.23 -16.07 9.65
CA ILE A 457 -16.17 -15.97 11.11
C ILE A 457 -14.72 -15.85 11.60
N ILE A 458 -13.78 -16.54 10.95
CA ILE A 458 -12.35 -16.45 11.26
C ILE A 458 -11.87 -15.01 11.04
N PHE A 459 -12.21 -14.42 9.89
CA PHE A 459 -11.87 -13.03 9.59
C PHE A 459 -12.57 -12.04 10.52
N THR A 460 -13.82 -12.27 10.92
CA THR A 460 -14.49 -11.46 11.95
C THR A 460 -13.71 -11.48 13.26
N GLY A 461 -13.21 -12.63 13.70
CA GLY A 461 -12.37 -12.75 14.90
C GLY A 461 -11.08 -11.94 14.80
N PHE A 462 -10.40 -11.99 13.65
CA PHE A 462 -9.23 -11.15 13.38
C PHE A 462 -9.59 -9.66 13.41
N LEU A 463 -10.66 -9.25 12.72
CA LEU A 463 -11.10 -7.85 12.66
C LEU A 463 -11.43 -7.27 14.04
N ILE A 464 -12.12 -8.03 14.91
CA ILE A 464 -12.41 -7.60 16.29
C ILE A 464 -11.12 -7.46 17.09
N THR A 465 -10.19 -8.41 16.93
CA THR A 465 -8.88 -8.38 17.60
C THR A 465 -8.07 -7.16 17.19
N PHE A 466 -8.00 -6.87 15.89
CA PHE A 466 -7.32 -5.69 15.37
C PHE A 466 -8.03 -4.40 15.80
N LEU A 467 -9.37 -4.37 15.84
CA LEU A 467 -10.13 -3.21 16.29
C LEU A 467 -9.81 -2.89 17.76
N ALA A 468 -9.80 -3.90 18.63
CA ALA A 468 -9.41 -3.74 20.03
C ALA A 468 -7.96 -3.26 20.15
N PHE A 469 -7.03 -3.86 19.40
CA PHE A 469 -5.63 -3.42 19.39
C PHE A 469 -5.50 -1.95 18.95
N THR A 470 -6.15 -1.55 17.87
CA THR A 470 -6.13 -0.17 17.38
C THR A 470 -6.71 0.79 18.41
N PHE A 471 -7.80 0.40 19.08
CA PHE A 471 -8.40 1.20 20.13
C PHE A 471 -7.41 1.43 21.29
N PHE A 472 -6.67 0.41 21.74
CA PHE A 472 -5.81 0.54 22.92
C PHE A 472 -4.39 1.03 22.63
N LYS A 473 -3.83 0.72 21.46
CA LYS A 473 -2.37 0.84 21.20
C LYS A 473 -1.99 1.79 20.07
N VAL A 474 -2.86 2.01 19.07
CA VAL A 474 -2.50 2.84 17.91
C VAL A 474 -2.76 4.31 18.22
N PRO A 475 -1.75 5.19 18.10
CA PRO A 475 -1.94 6.62 18.33
C PRO A 475 -2.52 7.34 17.11
N GLU A 476 -3.02 8.56 17.31
CA GLU A 476 -3.32 9.46 16.21
C GLU A 476 -2.05 10.21 15.77
N THR A 477 -1.79 10.20 14.46
CA THR A 477 -0.59 10.81 13.85
C THR A 477 -0.92 12.06 13.03
N ARG A 478 -2.20 12.35 12.77
CA ARG A 478 -2.64 13.52 12.00
C ARG A 478 -2.08 14.82 12.59
N GLY A 479 -1.45 15.61 11.71
CA GLY A 479 -0.93 16.93 12.05
C GLY A 479 0.27 16.90 13.01
N ARG A 480 0.90 15.73 13.22
CA ARG A 480 2.08 15.58 14.07
C ARG A 480 3.34 15.43 13.24
N THR A 481 4.43 16.03 13.72
CA THR A 481 5.76 15.79 13.14
C THR A 481 6.23 14.37 13.47
N PHE A 482 7.21 13.85 12.73
CA PHE A 482 7.80 12.55 13.05
C PHE A 482 8.44 12.55 14.44
N GLU A 483 8.98 13.70 14.84
CA GLU A 483 9.61 13.86 16.14
C GLU A 483 8.59 13.86 17.29
N ASP A 484 7.45 14.55 17.15
CA ASP A 484 6.38 14.56 18.16
C ASP A 484 5.90 13.14 18.49
N ILE A 485 5.71 12.33 17.43
CA ILE A 485 5.27 10.94 17.55
C ILE A 485 6.34 10.13 18.29
N THR A 486 7.61 10.31 17.90
CA THR A 486 8.71 9.56 18.50
C THR A 486 8.90 9.91 19.99
N ARG A 487 8.88 11.21 20.34
CA ARG A 487 8.99 11.68 21.73
C ARG A 487 7.87 11.14 22.61
N ALA A 488 6.66 11.01 22.06
CA ALA A 488 5.53 10.45 22.79
C ALA A 488 5.74 8.96 23.16
N PHE A 489 6.29 8.15 22.23
CA PHE A 489 6.62 6.76 22.53
C PHE A 489 7.78 6.61 23.52
N GLU A 490 8.79 7.49 23.45
CA GLU A 490 9.88 7.52 24.41
C GLU A 490 9.41 7.91 25.82
N GLY A 491 8.53 8.91 25.93
CA GLY A 491 7.90 9.29 27.19
C GLY A 491 7.14 8.12 27.83
N GLN A 492 6.45 7.30 27.04
CA GLN A 492 5.80 6.08 27.51
C GLN A 492 6.80 5.03 27.98
N ALA A 493 7.88 4.80 27.22
CA ALA A 493 8.92 3.83 27.58
C ALA A 493 9.62 4.23 28.89
N HIS A 494 10.01 5.50 29.04
CA HIS A 494 10.60 6.01 30.28
C HIS A 494 9.62 5.99 31.47
N GLY A 495 8.32 6.25 31.22
CA GLY A 495 7.28 6.11 32.23
C GLY A 495 7.09 4.67 32.72
N ALA A 496 7.13 3.70 31.80
CA ALA A 496 7.07 2.27 32.10
C ALA A 496 8.31 1.80 32.88
N ASP A 497 9.51 2.21 32.45
CA ASP A 497 10.77 1.88 33.14
C ASP A 497 10.81 2.44 34.58
N ARG A 498 10.24 3.63 34.81
CA ARG A 498 10.16 4.25 36.16
C ARG A 498 9.09 3.65 37.07
N SER A 499 7.96 3.19 36.51
CA SER A 499 6.81 2.73 37.30
C SER A 499 6.77 1.22 37.52
N GLY A 500 7.64 0.43 36.88
CA GLY A 500 7.68 -1.03 37.00
C GLY A 500 6.39 -1.73 36.54
N LYS A 501 5.46 -0.98 35.93
CA LYS A 501 4.19 -1.44 35.38
C LYS A 501 3.98 -0.71 34.05
N ASP A 502 3.40 -1.40 33.07
CA ASP A 502 2.99 -0.83 31.78
C ASP A 502 1.89 0.24 31.97
N GLY A 503 2.26 1.40 32.53
CA GLY A 503 1.37 2.54 32.72
C GLY A 503 1.08 3.18 31.38
N VAL A 504 -0.10 2.91 30.83
CA VAL A 504 -0.62 3.54 29.60
C VAL A 504 -0.86 5.03 29.87
N MET A 505 0.19 5.87 29.79
CA MET A 505 -0.01 7.30 29.60
C MET A 505 -0.58 7.49 28.19
N GLY A 506 -1.88 7.80 28.11
CA GLY A 506 -2.57 7.98 26.85
C GLY A 506 -1.95 9.10 26.04
N MET A 507 -1.37 8.75 24.89
CA MET A 507 -0.83 9.69 23.89
C MET A 507 -1.86 10.76 23.45
N ASN A 508 -3.15 10.52 23.73
CA ASN A 508 -4.28 11.37 23.36
C ASN A 508 -4.36 12.70 24.14
N SER A 509 -3.58 12.91 25.21
CA SER A 509 -3.63 14.16 26.00
C SER A 509 -2.56 15.20 25.64
N ILE A 510 -1.64 14.89 24.71
CA ILE A 510 -0.62 15.86 24.27
C ILE A 510 -1.26 16.72 23.17
N GLU A 511 -1.72 17.94 23.44
CA GLU A 511 -2.13 18.88 22.38
C GLU A 511 -0.95 19.18 21.42
N PRO A 512 -1.17 19.47 20.13
CA PRO A 512 -0.12 20.03 19.28
C PRO A 512 0.41 21.30 19.94
N ALA A 513 1.72 21.56 19.82
CA ALA A 513 2.28 22.84 20.24
C ALA A 513 1.46 23.96 19.57
N LYS A 514 0.74 24.76 20.38
CA LYS A 514 0.09 25.96 19.88
C LYS A 514 1.22 26.83 19.32
N GLU A 515 1.23 27.05 18.02
CA GLU A 515 2.06 28.06 17.39
C GLU A 515 1.87 29.35 18.18
N THR A 516 2.90 29.72 18.93
CA THR A 516 2.98 31.02 19.56
C THR A 516 2.91 32.04 18.45
N THR A 517 1.74 32.65 18.32
CA THR A 517 1.54 33.88 17.55
C THR A 517 2.35 34.96 18.27
N THR A 518 3.64 35.04 17.95
CA THR A 518 4.41 36.24 18.23
C THR A 518 3.91 37.31 17.26
N ASN A 519 2.92 38.06 17.72
CA ASN A 519 2.59 39.36 17.16
C ASN A 519 3.81 40.27 17.35
N VAL A 520 4.55 40.53 16.27
CA VAL A 520 5.30 41.77 16.07
C VAL A 520 5.02 42.23 14.65
#